data_AF-U9TI49-F1
#
_entry.id   AF-U9TI49-F1
#
_cell.length_a   1.000
_cell.length_b   1.000
_cell.length_c   1.000
_cell.angle_alpha   90.00
_cell.angle_beta   90.00
_cell.angle_gamma   90.00
#
_symmetry.space_group_name_H-M   'P 1'
#
loop_
_entity.id
_entity.type
_entity.pdbx_description
1 polymer ?
#
loop_
_entity_poly.entity_id
_entity_poly.type
_entity_poly.pdbx_seq_one_letter_code
_entity_poly.pdbx_strand_id
1 'polypeptide(L)'
;MTDFLKYSPLLISTTIKHYLNGPPRPSWNLKCHIFWAKYISLLKSSETIEQKQRASFSFRPAPVQDGVMINEFKIDNKYRNEAQVHLNIILKPFEHVLDPEWKNLKDDGIISEWVQFPNDEWEKKEIKKTILYLHGGAYYSFCKENHRCITSSLAKIANARVLGKLNLGRMKISINI
;
A
#
# COMPACT_ATOMS: atom_id res chain seq x y z
N MET A 1 -20.64 12.75 14.49
CA MET A 1 -20.55 13.26 15.88
C MET A 1 -20.16 12.15 16.86
N THR A 2 -20.67 10.92 16.67
CA THR A 2 -20.30 9.70 17.41
C THR A 2 -18.82 9.29 17.31
N ASP A 3 -18.20 9.42 16.14
CA ASP A 3 -16.77 9.06 15.98
C ASP A 3 -15.82 9.99 16.75
N PHE A 4 -16.17 11.27 16.90
CA PHE A 4 -15.34 12.21 17.65
C PHE A 4 -15.29 11.86 19.13
N LEU A 5 -16.42 11.50 19.72
CA LEU A 5 -16.50 11.04 21.11
C LEU A 5 -15.70 9.74 21.32
N LYS A 6 -15.77 8.80 20.36
CA LYS A 6 -15.08 7.51 20.42
C LYS A 6 -13.54 7.64 20.44
N TYR A 7 -12.97 8.59 19.70
CA TYR A 7 -11.52 8.81 19.65
C TYR A 7 -11.02 9.88 20.61
N SER A 8 -11.90 10.64 21.27
CA SER A 8 -11.52 11.72 22.18
C SER A 8 -10.58 11.29 23.32
N PRO A 9 -10.76 10.12 24.00
CA PRO A 9 -9.86 9.73 25.08
C PRO A 9 -8.46 9.39 24.56
N LEU A 10 -8.38 8.78 23.37
CA LEU A 10 -7.13 8.44 22.71
C LEU A 10 -6.36 9.72 22.32
N LEU A 11 -7.05 10.69 21.70
CA LEU A 11 -6.45 11.97 21.32
C LEU A 11 -5.87 12.72 22.52
N ILE A 12 -6.65 12.83 23.61
CA ILE A 12 -6.25 13.51 24.83
C ILE A 12 -5.06 12.79 25.47
N SER A 13 -5.16 11.46 25.65
CA SER A 13 -4.09 10.66 26.26
C SER A 13 -2.79 10.73 25.45
N THR A 14 -2.86 10.60 24.12
CA THR A 14 -1.69 10.69 23.24
C THR A 14 -1.04 12.07 23.29
N THR A 15 -1.85 13.14 23.35
CA THR A 15 -1.34 14.51 23.44
C THR A 15 -0.63 14.74 24.77
N ILE A 16 -1.23 14.34 25.90
CA ILE A 16 -0.61 14.46 27.22
C ILE A 16 0.71 13.67 27.26
N LYS A 17 0.71 12.42 26.81
CA LYS A 17 1.93 11.58 26.77
C LYS A 17 3.03 12.19 25.91
N HIS A 18 2.67 12.80 24.78
CA HIS A 18 3.64 13.43 23.88
C HIS A 18 4.40 14.57 24.56
N TYR A 19 3.73 15.38 25.38
CA TYR A 19 4.38 16.51 26.05
C TYR A 19 5.04 16.12 27.38
N LEU A 20 4.49 15.15 28.11
CA LEU A 20 5.07 14.70 29.39
C LEU A 20 6.27 13.77 29.21
N ASN A 21 6.17 12.79 28.30
CA ASN A 21 7.20 11.76 28.11
C ASN A 21 8.07 12.03 26.88
N GLY A 22 7.73 13.05 26.09
CA GLY A 22 8.31 13.29 24.78
C GLY A 22 7.69 12.44 23.68
N PRO A 23 8.10 12.66 22.41
CA PRO A 23 7.61 11.89 21.30
C PRO A 23 8.19 10.46 21.33
N PRO A 24 7.43 9.43 20.88
CA PRO A 24 7.94 8.05 20.79
C PRO A 24 9.18 7.90 19.91
N ARG A 25 9.36 8.82 18.96
CA ARG A 25 10.58 8.97 18.15
C ARG A 25 10.90 10.46 18.01
N PRO A 26 12.18 10.87 18.02
CA PRO A 26 12.56 12.27 17.91
C PRO A 26 11.98 12.99 16.68
N SER A 27 11.77 12.28 15.57
CA SER A 27 11.21 12.83 14.32
C SER A 27 9.68 12.94 14.31
N TRP A 28 8.97 12.44 15.33
CA TRP A 28 7.51 12.45 15.35
C TRP A 28 7.02 13.74 16.01
N ASN A 29 6.47 14.64 15.21
CA ASN A 29 5.66 15.73 15.75
C ASN A 29 4.32 15.21 16.31
N LEU A 30 3.58 16.05 17.02
CA LEU A 30 2.30 15.68 17.64
C LEU A 30 1.31 15.08 16.62
N LYS A 31 1.24 15.63 15.40
CA LYS A 31 0.36 15.14 14.33
C LYS A 31 0.72 13.70 13.95
N CYS A 32 2.01 13.40 13.77
CA CYS A 32 2.48 12.05 13.51
C CYS A 32 2.16 11.10 14.68
N HIS A 33 2.38 11.53 15.92
CA HIS A 33 2.10 10.70 17.10
C HIS A 33 0.59 10.36 17.21
N ILE A 34 -0.28 11.36 17.02
CA ILE A 34 -1.74 11.16 17.00
C ILE A 34 -2.17 10.24 15.85
N PHE A 35 -1.64 10.46 14.65
CA PHE A 35 -1.93 9.64 13.48
C PHE A 35 -1.61 8.16 13.77
N TRP A 36 -0.41 7.87 14.26
CA TRP A 36 0.00 6.50 14.57
C TRP A 36 -0.76 5.90 15.75
N ALA A 37 -1.08 6.67 16.80
CA ALA A 37 -1.89 6.18 17.90
C ALA A 37 -3.29 5.76 17.44
N LYS A 38 -3.93 6.59 16.59
CA LYS A 38 -5.22 6.24 15.96
C LYS A 38 -5.08 5.03 15.05
N TYR A 39 -4.05 5.00 14.21
CA TYR A 39 -3.79 3.89 13.29
C TYR A 39 -3.64 2.57 14.05
N ILE A 40 -2.78 2.52 15.09
CA ILE A 40 -2.59 1.34 15.95
C ILE A 40 -3.89 0.92 16.64
N SER A 41 -4.71 1.88 17.09
CA SER A 41 -6.01 1.55 17.70
C SER A 41 -6.96 0.86 16.73
N LEU A 42 -6.92 1.23 15.44
CA LEU A 42 -7.67 0.57 14.36
C LEU A 42 -7.13 -0.82 14.05
N LEU A 43 -5.84 -1.08 14.30
CA LEU A 43 -5.24 -2.40 14.08
C LEU A 43 -5.76 -3.46 15.04
N LYS A 44 -6.18 -3.07 16.25
CA LYS A 44 -6.70 -3.96 17.30
C LYS A 44 -8.11 -4.53 16.99
N SER A 45 -8.63 -4.32 15.78
CA SER A 45 -9.91 -4.88 15.34
C SER A 45 -9.83 -6.39 15.14
N SER A 46 -10.94 -7.10 15.35
CA SER A 46 -11.12 -8.53 15.03
C SER A 46 -11.24 -8.84 13.53
N GLU A 47 -11.16 -7.82 12.66
CA GLU A 47 -11.28 -7.95 11.21
C GLU A 47 -10.08 -8.66 10.58
N THR A 48 -10.34 -9.48 9.55
CA THR A 48 -9.30 -10.15 8.78
C THR A 48 -8.51 -9.16 7.91
N ILE A 49 -7.33 -9.57 7.46
CA ILE A 49 -6.49 -8.77 6.55
C ILE A 49 -7.28 -8.38 5.29
N GLU A 50 -8.05 -9.32 4.73
CA GLU A 50 -8.84 -9.11 3.52
C GLU A 50 -9.97 -8.09 3.74
N GLN A 51 -10.59 -8.10 4.92
CA GLN A 51 -11.60 -7.11 5.30
C GLN A 51 -10.99 -5.71 5.39
N LYS A 52 -9.80 -5.58 5.99
CA LYS A 52 -9.08 -4.30 6.08
C LYS A 52 -8.60 -3.79 4.72
N GLN A 53 -8.11 -4.68 3.86
CA GLN A 53 -7.77 -4.34 2.48
C GLN A 53 -9.00 -3.85 1.71
N ARG A 54 -10.15 -4.53 1.86
CA ARG A 54 -11.41 -4.12 1.23
C ARG A 54 -11.89 -2.76 1.76
N ALA A 55 -11.81 -2.55 3.07
CA ALA A 55 -12.13 -1.26 3.69
C ALA A 55 -11.18 -0.15 3.20
N SER A 56 -9.94 -0.49 2.82
CA SER A 56 -9.00 0.51 2.33
C SER A 56 -9.45 1.19 1.03
N PHE A 57 -10.22 0.49 0.18
CA PHE A 57 -10.85 1.09 -1.00
C PHE A 57 -11.91 2.15 -0.67
N SER A 58 -12.45 2.14 0.56
CA SER A 58 -13.38 3.16 1.03
C SER A 58 -12.69 4.43 1.52
N PHE A 59 -11.36 4.42 1.67
CA PHE A 59 -10.62 5.64 1.96
C PHE A 59 -10.71 6.61 0.78
N ARG A 60 -10.79 7.91 1.08
CA ARG A 60 -10.73 8.93 0.05
C ARG A 60 -9.42 8.77 -0.76
N PRO A 61 -9.47 8.80 -2.09
CA PRO A 61 -8.28 8.82 -2.92
C PRO A 61 -7.37 9.98 -2.52
N ALA A 62 -6.06 9.76 -2.61
CA ALA A 62 -5.11 10.85 -2.41
C ALA A 62 -5.24 11.85 -3.58
N PRO A 63 -5.08 13.16 -3.32
CA PRO A 63 -5.02 14.15 -4.39
C PRO A 63 -3.86 13.81 -5.32
N VAL A 64 -4.08 13.96 -6.63
CA VAL A 64 -3.07 13.67 -7.65
C VAL A 64 -2.57 15.00 -8.23
N GLN A 65 -1.32 15.02 -8.70
CA GLN A 65 -0.76 16.18 -9.39
C GLN A 65 -1.59 16.55 -10.63
N ASP A 66 -1.79 17.84 -10.86
CA ASP A 66 -2.53 18.32 -12.03
C ASP A 66 -1.87 17.89 -13.35
N GLY A 67 -2.70 17.47 -14.30
CA GLY A 67 -2.28 17.05 -15.64
C GLY A 67 -1.73 15.63 -15.71
N VAL A 68 -1.71 14.85 -14.62
CA VAL A 68 -1.32 13.44 -14.66
C VAL A 68 -2.36 12.58 -15.39
N MET A 69 -1.90 11.59 -16.14
CA MET A 69 -2.72 10.55 -16.76
C MET A 69 -2.57 9.25 -15.97
N ILE A 70 -3.70 8.64 -15.60
CA ILE A 70 -3.76 7.36 -14.90
C ILE A 70 -4.54 6.37 -15.77
N ASN A 71 -3.87 5.30 -16.18
CA ASN A 71 -4.48 4.24 -16.99
C ASN A 71 -4.51 2.95 -16.17
N GLU A 72 -5.69 2.57 -15.70
CA GLU A 72 -5.89 1.30 -14.99
C GLU A 72 -5.98 0.15 -15.98
N PHE A 73 -5.31 -0.96 -15.64
CA PHE A 73 -5.36 -2.19 -16.40
C PHE A 73 -5.17 -3.38 -15.47
N LYS A 74 -5.35 -4.56 -16.01
CA LYS A 74 -5.28 -5.80 -15.25
C LYS A 74 -4.19 -6.70 -15.82
N ILE A 75 -3.28 -7.11 -14.95
CA ILE A 75 -2.23 -8.07 -15.28
C ILE A 75 -2.82 -9.47 -15.15
N ASP A 76 -2.71 -10.25 -16.22
CA ASP A 76 -3.24 -11.61 -16.29
C ASP A 76 -2.51 -12.60 -15.36
N ASN A 77 -3.24 -13.60 -14.86
CA ASN A 77 -2.67 -14.65 -14.01
C ASN A 77 -1.63 -15.52 -14.71
N LYS A 78 -1.56 -15.53 -16.05
CA LYS A 78 -0.51 -16.21 -16.82
C LYS A 78 0.88 -15.91 -16.25
N TYR A 79 1.19 -14.64 -16.01
CA TYR A 79 2.49 -14.23 -15.46
C TYR A 79 2.71 -14.69 -14.01
N ARG A 80 1.64 -14.81 -13.23
CA ARG A 80 1.72 -15.33 -11.85
C ARG A 80 1.96 -16.83 -11.83
N ASN A 81 1.31 -17.57 -12.73
CA ASN A 81 1.53 -19.00 -12.92
C ASN A 81 2.98 -19.28 -13.36
N GLU A 82 3.50 -18.49 -14.30
CA GLU A 82 4.90 -18.54 -14.72
C GLU A 82 5.85 -18.26 -13.53
N ALA A 83 5.58 -17.20 -12.77
CA ALA A 83 6.38 -16.86 -11.58
C ALA A 83 6.31 -17.92 -10.46
N GLN A 84 5.17 -18.61 -10.31
CA GLN A 84 4.98 -19.63 -9.28
C GLN A 84 5.94 -20.81 -9.43
N VAL A 85 6.33 -21.18 -10.65
CA VAL A 85 7.34 -22.22 -10.89
C VAL A 85 8.67 -21.85 -10.24
N HIS A 86 9.10 -20.59 -10.40
CA HIS A 86 10.33 -20.08 -9.77
C HIS A 86 10.18 -19.91 -8.26
N LEU A 87 9.04 -19.41 -7.78
CA LEU A 87 8.77 -19.25 -6.35
C LEU A 87 8.74 -20.58 -5.62
N ASN A 88 8.21 -21.65 -6.22
CA ASN A 88 8.22 -22.99 -5.62
C ASN A 88 9.64 -23.48 -5.31
N ILE A 89 10.61 -23.19 -6.17
CA ILE A 89 12.01 -23.56 -5.96
C ILE A 89 12.59 -22.79 -4.76
N ILE A 90 12.37 -21.48 -4.73
CA ILE A 90 12.90 -20.58 -3.69
C ILE A 90 12.25 -20.84 -2.32
N LEU A 91 10.94 -21.09 -2.32
CA LEU A 91 10.12 -21.21 -1.12
C LEU A 91 10.07 -22.63 -0.56
N LYS A 92 10.61 -23.63 -1.28
CA LYS A 92 10.64 -25.04 -0.85
C LYS A 92 11.16 -25.24 0.59
N PRO A 93 12.25 -24.58 1.05
CA PRO A 93 12.71 -24.73 2.42
C PRO A 93 11.72 -24.22 3.47
N PHE A 94 10.85 -23.28 3.08
CA PHE A 94 9.89 -22.61 3.97
C PHE A 94 8.47 -23.19 3.86
N GLU A 95 8.29 -24.29 3.12
CA GLU A 95 6.95 -24.84 2.86
C GLU A 95 6.19 -25.21 4.15
N HIS A 96 6.91 -25.56 5.22
CA HIS A 96 6.35 -25.87 6.54
C HIS A 96 5.76 -24.65 7.29
N VAL A 97 6.12 -23.41 6.93
CA VAL A 97 5.62 -22.16 7.56
C VAL A 97 4.75 -21.32 6.64
N LEU A 98 4.63 -21.70 5.37
CA LEU A 98 3.86 -20.96 4.37
C LEU A 98 2.43 -21.48 4.29
N ASP A 99 1.47 -20.57 4.26
CA ASP A 99 0.07 -20.91 4.01
C ASP A 99 -0.10 -21.39 2.54
N PRO A 100 -0.57 -22.62 2.27
CA PRO A 100 -0.74 -23.13 0.91
C PRO A 100 -1.66 -22.27 0.03
N GLU A 101 -2.45 -21.35 0.61
CA GLU A 101 -3.26 -20.40 -0.13
C GLU A 101 -2.45 -19.52 -1.10
N TRP A 102 -1.16 -19.28 -0.88
CA TRP A 102 -0.34 -18.47 -1.81
C TRP A 102 -0.24 -19.09 -3.21
N LYS A 103 -0.41 -20.41 -3.33
CA LYS A 103 -0.43 -21.16 -4.60
C LYS A 103 -1.77 -21.07 -5.32
N ASN A 104 -2.83 -20.63 -4.65
CA ASN A 104 -4.19 -20.60 -5.17
C ASN A 104 -4.56 -19.19 -5.65
N LEU A 105 -4.45 -18.96 -6.96
CA LEU A 105 -4.80 -17.69 -7.59
C LEU A 105 -6.33 -17.60 -7.81
N LYS A 106 -7.08 -17.40 -6.71
CA LYS A 106 -8.56 -17.28 -6.74
C LYS A 106 -9.05 -16.04 -7.50
N ASP A 107 -8.21 -15.01 -7.56
CA ASP A 107 -8.53 -13.73 -8.18
C ASP A 107 -8.14 -13.75 -9.66
N ASP A 108 -8.85 -12.99 -10.49
CA ASP A 108 -8.75 -13.04 -11.96
C ASP A 108 -7.54 -12.28 -12.53
N GLY A 109 -6.66 -11.73 -11.68
CA GLY A 109 -5.44 -11.03 -12.07
C GLY A 109 -5.00 -10.02 -11.01
N ILE A 110 -4.13 -9.09 -11.39
CA ILE A 110 -3.67 -7.99 -10.52
C ILE A 110 -4.09 -6.66 -11.14
N ILE A 111 -4.93 -5.91 -10.43
CA ILE A 111 -5.28 -4.53 -10.81
C ILE A 111 -4.05 -3.65 -10.61
N SER A 112 -3.63 -2.99 -11.69
CA SER A 112 -2.47 -2.10 -11.72
C SER A 112 -2.82 -0.82 -12.47
N GLU A 113 -1.98 0.20 -12.33
CA GLU A 113 -2.15 1.46 -13.03
C GLU A 113 -0.82 1.97 -13.58
N TRP A 114 -0.87 2.53 -14.77
CA TRP A 114 0.19 3.39 -15.27
C TRP A 114 -0.09 4.82 -14.85
N VAL A 115 0.86 5.45 -14.18
CA VAL A 115 0.82 6.87 -13.81
C VAL A 115 1.93 7.59 -14.59
N GLN A 116 1.54 8.59 -15.37
CA GLN A 116 2.44 9.30 -16.28
C GLN A 116 1.98 10.73 -16.54
N PHE A 117 2.88 11.58 -17.04
CA PHE A 117 2.49 12.90 -17.52
C PHE A 117 2.31 12.85 -19.05
N PRO A 118 1.18 13.35 -19.59
CA PRO A 118 1.02 13.50 -21.03
C PRO A 118 2.09 14.46 -21.57
N ASN A 119 2.52 14.23 -22.80
CA ASN A 119 3.54 15.05 -23.49
C ASN A 119 4.92 15.06 -22.83
N ASP A 120 5.26 14.03 -22.05
CA ASP A 120 6.61 13.83 -21.49
C ASP A 120 7.64 13.29 -22.50
N GLU A 121 7.22 13.17 -23.77
CA GLU A 121 7.94 12.58 -24.90
C GLU A 121 8.52 11.19 -24.61
N TRP A 122 8.00 10.48 -23.61
CA TRP A 122 8.57 9.22 -23.14
C TRP A 122 8.67 8.17 -24.24
N GLU A 123 7.69 8.11 -25.15
CA GLU A 123 7.73 7.19 -26.29
C GLU A 123 8.85 7.49 -27.29
N LYS A 124 9.28 8.75 -27.39
CA LYS A 124 10.34 9.22 -28.30
C LYS A 124 11.74 9.12 -27.70
N LYS A 125 11.86 8.88 -26.40
CA LYS A 125 13.16 8.78 -25.72
C LYS A 125 13.84 7.47 -26.07
N GLU A 126 15.15 7.55 -26.31
CA GLU A 126 16.03 6.39 -26.45
C GLU A 126 16.04 5.55 -25.17
N ILE A 127 16.08 6.22 -24.00
CA ILE A 127 16.04 5.57 -22.69
C ILE A 127 14.67 5.79 -22.05
N LYS A 128 13.89 4.70 -21.96
CA LYS A 128 12.56 4.66 -21.35
C LYS A 128 12.67 4.29 -19.87
N LYS A 129 12.52 5.28 -18.98
CA LYS A 129 12.57 5.06 -17.52
C LYS A 129 11.22 4.60 -17.00
N THR A 130 11.22 3.52 -16.23
CA THR A 130 10.04 2.94 -15.59
C THR A 130 10.30 2.69 -14.12
N ILE A 131 9.33 3.03 -13.27
CA ILE A 131 9.38 2.79 -11.82
C ILE A 131 8.28 1.77 -11.47
N LEU A 132 8.67 0.63 -10.91
CA LEU A 132 7.72 -0.28 -10.25
C LEU A 132 7.49 0.22 -8.82
N TYR A 133 6.27 0.66 -8.52
CA TYR A 133 5.91 1.15 -7.19
C TYR A 133 5.04 0.13 -6.46
N LEU A 134 5.54 -0.35 -5.32
CA LEU A 134 4.83 -1.22 -4.39
C LEU A 134 4.41 -0.39 -3.18
N HIS A 135 3.10 -0.26 -2.96
CA HIS A 135 2.60 0.58 -1.87
C HIS A 135 2.93 0.02 -0.49
N GLY A 136 3.01 0.93 0.49
CA GLY A 136 3.15 0.58 1.91
C GLY A 136 1.81 0.13 2.52
N GLY A 137 1.71 0.20 3.86
CA GLY A 137 0.48 -0.22 4.56
C GLY A 137 0.55 -1.60 5.19
N ALA A 138 1.77 -2.10 5.43
CA ALA A 138 2.02 -3.33 6.18
C ALA A 138 1.23 -4.54 5.64
N TYR A 139 1.07 -4.61 4.32
CA TYR A 139 0.36 -5.67 3.60
C TYR A 139 -1.16 -5.76 3.80
N TYR A 140 -1.78 -4.99 4.70
CA TYR A 140 -3.24 -5.06 4.94
C TYR A 140 -3.98 -3.71 4.81
N SER A 141 -3.26 -2.59 4.67
CA SER A 141 -3.84 -1.25 4.56
C SER A 141 -3.47 -0.56 3.26
N PHE A 142 -4.31 0.42 2.91
CA PHE A 142 -4.20 1.29 1.74
C PHE A 142 -4.40 0.57 0.41
N CYS A 143 -4.59 1.38 -0.63
CA CYS A 143 -4.66 0.95 -2.00
C CYS A 143 -3.89 1.90 -2.94
N LYS A 144 -3.86 1.58 -4.24
CA LYS A 144 -3.15 2.39 -5.25
C LYS A 144 -3.62 3.84 -5.23
N GLU A 145 -4.92 4.05 -5.03
CA GLU A 145 -5.58 5.34 -4.94
C GLU A 145 -5.03 6.20 -3.80
N ASN A 146 -4.66 5.61 -2.66
CA ASN A 146 -4.06 6.35 -1.53
C ASN A 146 -2.61 6.76 -1.79
N HIS A 147 -1.94 6.11 -2.73
CA HIS A 147 -0.54 6.36 -3.08
C HIS A 147 -0.38 7.21 -4.35
N ARG A 148 -1.48 7.63 -5.00
CA ARG A 148 -1.45 8.45 -6.22
C ARG A 148 -0.72 9.78 -6.05
N CYS A 149 -0.74 10.40 -4.87
CA CYS A 149 0.06 11.60 -4.60
C CYS A 149 1.57 11.32 -4.73
N ILE A 150 2.03 10.16 -4.26
CA ILE A 150 3.43 9.76 -4.32
C ILE A 150 3.79 9.33 -5.74
N THR A 151 3.00 8.45 -6.37
CA THR A 151 3.29 7.94 -7.71
C THR A 151 3.27 9.03 -8.76
N SER A 152 2.36 10.01 -8.67
CA SER A 152 2.36 11.17 -9.57
C SER A 152 3.57 12.09 -9.36
N SER A 153 3.96 12.37 -8.11
CA SER A 153 5.20 13.12 -7.86
C SER A 153 6.44 12.38 -8.38
N LEU A 154 6.52 11.06 -8.20
CA LEU A 154 7.61 10.24 -8.74
C LEU A 154 7.65 10.30 -10.27
N ALA A 155 6.50 10.15 -10.94
CA ALA A 155 6.41 10.22 -12.39
C ALA A 155 6.96 11.57 -12.93
N LYS A 156 6.61 12.67 -12.26
CA LYS A 156 7.07 14.02 -12.60
C LYS A 156 8.57 14.22 -12.38
N ILE A 157 9.04 13.94 -11.16
CA ILE A 157 10.42 14.22 -10.74
C ILE A 157 11.41 13.35 -11.51
N ALA A 158 11.09 12.08 -11.69
CA ALA A 158 11.96 11.13 -12.39
C ALA A 158 11.81 11.18 -13.92
N ASN A 159 10.80 11.92 -14.42
CA ASN A 159 10.42 11.94 -15.83
C ASN A 159 10.27 10.50 -16.39
N ALA A 160 9.49 9.69 -15.67
CA ALA A 160 9.37 8.25 -15.83
C ALA A 160 7.92 7.80 -15.73
N ARG A 161 7.58 6.68 -16.37
CA ARG A 161 6.29 6.01 -16.16
C ARG A 161 6.32 5.21 -14.87
N VAL A 162 5.30 5.36 -14.04
CA VAL A 162 5.19 4.59 -12.79
C VAL A 162 4.14 3.50 -12.98
N LEU A 163 4.57 2.25 -12.82
CA LEU A 163 3.66 1.12 -12.66
C LEU A 163 3.28 1.02 -11.19
N GLY A 164 2.13 1.59 -10.85
CA GLY A 164 1.52 1.45 -9.53
C GLY A 164 0.83 0.10 -9.42
N LYS A 165 1.28 -0.75 -8.50
CA LYS A 165 0.64 -2.04 -8.24
C LYS A 165 -0.10 -2.02 -6.92
N LEU A 166 -1.37 -2.41 -6.96
CA LEU A 166 -2.16 -2.72 -5.77
C LEU A 166 -1.98 -4.20 -5.43
N ASN A 167 -1.55 -4.47 -4.21
CA ASN A 167 -1.52 -5.80 -3.59
C ASN A 167 -0.62 -6.85 -4.29
N LEU A 168 0.46 -7.21 -3.61
CA LEU A 168 0.93 -8.60 -3.64
C LEU A 168 -0.14 -9.41 -2.91
N GLY A 169 -1.14 -9.90 -3.66
CA GLY A 169 -2.20 -10.73 -3.10
C GLY A 169 -1.63 -11.87 -2.26
N ARG A 170 -2.13 -11.97 -1.02
CA ARG A 170 -2.10 -13.14 -0.12
C ARG A 170 -0.77 -13.89 0.01
N MET A 171 0.37 -13.20 0.12
CA MET A 171 1.45 -13.81 0.92
C MET A 171 1.07 -13.65 2.40
N LYS A 172 0.28 -14.60 2.92
CA LYS A 172 0.16 -14.81 4.35
C LYS A 172 1.49 -15.36 4.84
N ILE A 173 2.40 -14.46 5.18
CA ILE A 173 3.52 -14.82 6.04
C ILE A 173 2.90 -14.88 7.43
N SER A 174 2.78 -16.06 8.01
CA SER A 174 2.48 -16.20 9.44
C SER A 174 3.65 -15.59 10.20
N ILE A 175 3.56 -14.29 10.49
CA ILE A 175 4.42 -13.64 11.45
C ILE A 175 3.77 -13.96 12.79
N ASN A 176 4.26 -15.00 13.46
CA ASN A 176 3.98 -15.19 14.88
C ASN A 176 4.61 -13.98 15.60
N ILE A 177 3.79 -13.00 15.95
CA ILE A 177 4.14 -11.89 16.84
C ILE A 177 3.71 -12.27 18.25
#